data_AF-A0A928RNJ0-F1
#
_entry.id   AF-A0A928RNJ0-F1
#
_cell.length_a   1.000
_cell.length_b   1.000
_cell.length_c   1.000
_cell.angle_alpha   90.00
_cell.angle_beta   90.00
_cell.angle_gamma   90.00
#
_symmetry.space_group_name_H-M   'P 1'
#
loop_
_entity.id
_entity.type
_entity.pdbx_description
1 polymer ?
#
loop_
_entity_poly.entity_id
_entity_poly.type
_entity_poly.pdbx_seq_one_letter_code
_entity_poly.pdbx_strand_id
1 'polypeptide(L)'
;MLRLINLKDEVYNVDYAIKTVEIEIENAKREGLIAIKVLHGYGSHGRGGAIMLELRRILPFWKRQGFIVDFFGGDKWSLFDKQSQEILNADKTIFGDCDLDNNNPGITIIKVS
;
A
#
# COMPACT_ATOMS: atom_id res chain seq x y z
N MET A 1 -12.92 3.37 -4.34
CA MET A 1 -12.65 2.03 -3.80
C MET A 1 -11.16 1.91 -3.51
N LEU A 2 -10.78 1.28 -2.41
CA LEU A 2 -9.39 0.96 -2.10
C LEU A 2 -9.08 -0.47 -2.53
N ARG A 3 -8.24 -0.64 -3.56
CA ARG A 3 -7.87 -1.98 -4.03
C ARG A 3 -6.92 -2.65 -3.05
N LEU A 4 -7.23 -3.88 -2.64
CA LEU A 4 -6.35 -4.73 -1.84
C LEU A 4 -5.50 -5.63 -2.73
N ILE A 5 -4.17 -5.57 -2.55
CA ILE A 5 -3.20 -6.52 -3.09
C ILE A 5 -2.72 -7.42 -1.96
N ASN A 6 -3.17 -8.68 -1.95
CA ASN A 6 -2.76 -9.65 -0.94
C ASN A 6 -1.50 -10.39 -1.38
N LEU A 7 -0.39 -10.14 -0.68
CA LEU A 7 0.92 -10.74 -0.95
C LEU A 7 1.31 -11.80 0.09
N LYS A 8 0.36 -12.21 0.95
CA LYS A 8 0.61 -13.27 1.95
C LYS A 8 0.59 -14.68 1.36
N ASP A 9 0.18 -14.83 0.10
CA ASP A 9 0.10 -16.14 -0.53
C ASP A 9 1.50 -16.74 -0.79
N GLU A 10 1.58 -18.07 -0.69
CA GLU A 10 2.82 -18.84 -0.81
C GLU A 10 3.49 -18.73 -2.19
N VAL A 11 2.80 -18.17 -3.19
CA VAL A 11 3.37 -17.91 -4.52
C VAL A 11 4.33 -16.72 -4.54
N TYR A 12 4.18 -15.77 -3.59
CA TYR A 12 4.97 -14.55 -3.61
C TYR A 12 6.34 -14.75 -2.98
N ASN A 13 7.40 -14.61 -3.77
CA ASN A 13 8.70 -14.21 -3.24
C ASN A 13 8.83 -12.68 -3.32
N VAL A 14 9.93 -12.12 -2.82
CA VAL A 14 10.14 -10.67 -2.76
C VAL A 14 10.07 -10.04 -4.16
N ASP A 15 10.79 -10.58 -5.14
CA ASP A 15 10.83 -10.01 -6.49
C ASP A 15 9.46 -10.04 -7.17
N TYR A 16 8.75 -11.16 -7.05
CA TYR A 16 7.42 -11.31 -7.62
C TYR A 16 6.40 -10.38 -6.95
N ALA A 17 6.49 -10.21 -5.63
CA ALA A 17 5.69 -9.25 -4.87
C ALA A 17 5.91 -7.82 -5.37
N ILE A 18 7.16 -7.38 -5.53
CA ILE A 18 7.47 -6.02 -6.00
C ILE A 18 6.97 -5.81 -7.43
N LYS A 19 7.16 -6.77 -8.33
CA LYS A 19 6.63 -6.70 -9.69
C LYS A 19 5.12 -6.66 -9.75
N THR A 20 4.45 -7.41 -8.88
CA THR A 20 2.99 -7.36 -8.75
C THR A 20 2.55 -5.96 -8.30
N VAL A 21 3.19 -5.37 -7.30
CA VAL A 21 2.85 -4.02 -6.83
C VAL A 21 3.10 -2.97 -7.93
N GLU A 22 4.19 -3.08 -8.69
CA GLU A 22 4.48 -2.20 -9.82
C GLU A 22 3.34 -2.22 -10.85
N ILE A 23 2.93 -3.41 -11.29
CA ILE A 23 1.83 -3.61 -12.26
C ILE A 23 0.50 -3.06 -11.71
N GLU A 24 0.23 -3.32 -10.43
CA GLU A 24 -1.02 -2.91 -9.80
C GLU A 24 -1.11 -1.40 -9.58
N ILE A 25 0.01 -0.70 -9.39
CA ILE A 25 0.05 0.76 -9.39
C ILE A 25 -0.36 1.30 -10.77
N GLU A 26 0.17 0.73 -11.86
CA GLU A 26 -0.19 1.17 -13.21
C GLU A 26 -1.64 0.87 -13.56
N ASN A 27 -2.15 -0.31 -13.17
CA ASN A 27 -3.56 -0.66 -13.32
C ASN A 27 -4.45 0.32 -12.56
N ALA A 28 -4.14 0.59 -11.28
CA ALA A 28 -4.88 1.52 -10.44
C ALA A 28 -4.94 2.93 -11.03
N LYS A 29 -3.82 3.43 -11.59
CA LYS A 29 -3.79 4.71 -12.30
C LYS A 29 -4.69 4.73 -13.53
N ARG A 30 -4.62 3.68 -14.36
CA ARG A 30 -5.46 3.56 -15.57
C ARG A 30 -6.95 3.51 -15.25
N GLU A 31 -7.30 2.94 -14.10
CA GLU A 31 -8.67 2.85 -13.61
C GLU A 31 -9.13 4.08 -12.82
N GLY A 32 -8.26 5.08 -12.64
CA GLY A 32 -8.59 6.30 -11.91
C GLY A 32 -8.74 6.11 -10.40
N LEU A 33 -8.09 5.10 -9.81
CA LEU A 33 -8.07 4.91 -8.37
C LEU A 33 -7.15 5.95 -7.70
N ILE A 34 -7.54 6.37 -6.50
CA ILE A 34 -6.72 7.30 -5.68
C ILE A 34 -5.57 6.57 -4.99
N ALA A 35 -5.80 5.34 -4.52
CA ALA A 35 -4.83 4.58 -3.76
C ALA A 35 -5.04 3.07 -3.87
N ILE A 36 -4.00 2.32 -3.51
CA ILE A 36 -4.04 0.87 -3.29
C ILE A 36 -3.54 0.54 -1.87
N LYS A 37 -3.99 -0.60 -1.34
CA LYS A 37 -3.54 -1.19 -0.08
C LYS A 37 -2.82 -2.50 -0.38
N VAL A 38 -1.58 -2.62 0.09
CA VAL A 38 -0.78 -3.83 -0.02
C VAL A 38 -0.76 -4.53 1.32
N LEU A 39 -1.23 -5.78 1.39
CA LEU A 39 -1.14 -6.67 2.54
C LEU A 39 0.04 -7.60 2.36
N HIS A 40 1.17 -7.26 2.97
CA HIS A 40 2.41 -8.05 2.90
C HIS A 40 2.62 -8.91 4.15
N GLY A 41 1.93 -8.61 5.26
CA GLY A 41 2.14 -9.29 6.55
C GLY A 41 3.24 -8.64 7.38
N TYR A 42 3.53 -9.14 8.58
CA TYR A 42 4.45 -8.47 9.50
C TYR A 42 5.50 -9.45 10.07
N GLY A 43 6.49 -8.88 10.78
CA GLY A 43 7.53 -9.63 11.48
C GLY A 43 8.88 -9.63 10.77
N SER A 44 9.95 -9.97 11.48
CA SER A 44 11.34 -9.87 10.99
C SER A 44 11.90 -11.15 10.37
N HIS A 45 11.23 -12.30 10.55
CA HIS A 45 11.75 -13.62 10.16
C HIS A 45 10.94 -14.29 9.04
N GLY A 46 9.85 -13.67 8.60
CA GLY A 46 8.96 -14.20 7.58
C GLY A 46 9.10 -13.47 6.24
N ARG A 47 8.63 -14.14 5.19
CA ARG A 47 8.49 -13.60 3.83
C ARG A 47 7.79 -12.24 3.78
N GLY A 48 6.71 -12.08 4.56
CA GLY A 48 6.00 -10.80 4.63
C GLY A 48 6.87 -9.65 5.13
N GLY A 49 7.71 -9.92 6.12
CA GLY A 49 8.75 -9.01 6.58
C GLY A 49 9.74 -8.61 5.50
N ALA A 50 10.20 -9.59 4.72
CA ALA A 50 11.11 -9.33 3.60
C ALA A 50 10.46 -8.46 2.51
N ILE A 51 9.19 -8.72 2.17
CA ILE A 51 8.41 -7.89 1.24
C ILE A 51 8.24 -6.47 1.79
N MET A 52 7.88 -6.32 3.07
CA MET A 52 7.77 -5.02 3.73
C MET A 52 9.07 -4.21 3.63
N LEU A 53 10.21 -4.84 3.95
CA LEU A 53 11.52 -4.20 3.89
C LEU A 53 11.84 -3.72 2.48
N GLU A 54 11.54 -4.55 1.49
CA GLU A 54 11.80 -4.20 0.09
C GLU A 54 10.86 -3.10 -0.42
N LEU A 55 9.57 -3.11 -0.03
CA LEU A 55 8.65 -1.99 -0.29
C LEU A 55 9.16 -0.68 0.32
N ARG A 56 9.62 -0.72 1.58
CA ARG A 56 10.21 0.46 2.25
C ARG A 56 11.45 0.97 1.52
N ARG A 57 12.20 0.10 0.84
CA ARG A 57 13.38 0.47 0.05
C ARG A 57 13.00 1.12 -1.28
N ILE A 58 12.02 0.57 -2.00
CA ILE A 58 11.70 0.98 -3.38
C ILE A 58 10.70 2.13 -3.48
N LEU A 59 9.70 2.20 -2.58
CA LEU A 59 8.65 3.23 -2.63
C LEU A 59 9.19 4.68 -2.55
N PRO A 60 10.22 5.01 -1.74
CA PRO A 60 10.84 6.33 -1.78
C PRO A 60 11.41 6.69 -3.16
N PHE A 61 11.96 5.71 -3.88
CA PHE A 61 12.48 5.92 -5.23
C PHE A 61 11.34 6.17 -6.21
N TRP A 62 10.30 5.34 -6.18
CA TRP A 62 9.11 5.52 -7.01
C TRP A 62 8.41 6.86 -6.77
N LYS A 63 8.32 7.31 -5.52
CA LYS A 63 7.81 8.65 -5.18
C LYS A 63 8.65 9.75 -5.83
N ARG A 64 9.98 9.68 -5.72
CA ARG A 64 10.88 10.68 -6.33
C ARG A 64 10.79 10.72 -7.86
N GLN A 65 10.52 9.59 -8.50
CA GLN A 65 10.34 9.49 -9.95
C GLN A 65 8.93 9.90 -10.42
N GLY A 66 8.02 10.24 -9.51
CA GLY A 66 6.61 10.53 -9.85
C GLY A 66 5.81 9.29 -10.24
N PHE A 67 6.35 8.08 -9.99
CA PHE A 67 5.62 6.84 -10.23
C PHE A 67 4.50 6.62 -9.20
N ILE A 68 4.61 7.19 -8.00
CA ILE A 68 3.53 7.28 -7.01
C ILE A 68 3.50 8.67 -6.40
N VAL A 69 2.40 9.07 -5.78
CA VAL A 69 2.25 10.38 -5.11
C VAL A 69 2.79 10.32 -3.69
N ASP A 70 2.35 9.34 -2.90
CA ASP A 70 2.83 9.13 -1.54
C ASP A 70 2.64 7.68 -1.11
N PHE A 71 3.21 7.29 0.03
CA PHE A 71 2.97 6.00 0.66
C PHE A 71 3.19 6.09 2.17
N PHE A 72 2.53 5.20 2.91
CA PHE A 72 2.69 5.09 4.36
C PHE A 72 2.29 3.71 4.89
N GLY A 73 2.78 3.36 6.09
CA GLY A 73 2.44 2.12 6.78
C GLY A 73 1.07 2.18 7.46
N GLY A 74 0.55 1.03 7.89
CA GLY A 74 -0.75 0.97 8.56
C GLY A 74 -0.82 1.71 9.90
N ASP A 75 0.31 2.05 10.52
CA ASP A 75 0.42 2.94 11.69
C ASP A 75 -0.13 4.35 11.43
N LYS A 76 -0.18 4.78 10.16
CA LYS A 76 -0.78 6.05 9.76
C LYS A 76 -2.15 5.91 9.14
N TRP A 77 -2.65 4.70 8.90
CA TRP A 77 -3.95 4.48 8.28
C TRP A 77 -5.07 4.74 9.28
N SER A 78 -5.39 6.03 9.45
CA SER A 78 -6.27 6.52 10.50
C SER A 78 -7.09 7.73 10.04
N LEU A 79 -8.28 7.91 10.60
CA LEU A 79 -9.12 9.10 10.37
C LEU A 79 -8.46 10.42 10.80
N PHE A 80 -7.47 10.35 11.69
CA PHE A 80 -6.80 11.52 12.27
C PHE A 80 -5.43 11.83 11.65
N ASP A 81 -4.90 10.94 10.81
CA ASP A 81 -3.63 11.18 10.12
C ASP A 81 -3.83 12.00 8.85
N LYS A 82 -2.95 12.98 8.63
CA LYS A 82 -3.04 13.89 7.49
C LYS A 82 -2.89 13.18 6.15
N GLN A 83 -2.00 12.20 6.02
CA GLN A 83 -1.77 11.48 4.76
C GLN A 83 -2.98 10.59 4.42
N SER A 84 -3.59 9.98 5.43
CA SER A 84 -4.83 9.22 5.29
C SER A 84 -6.01 10.10 4.88
N GLN A 85 -6.15 11.28 5.50
CA GLN A 85 -7.21 12.22 5.17
C GLN A 85 -7.17 12.69 3.71
N GLU A 86 -5.98 12.82 3.10
CA GLU A 86 -5.88 13.16 1.68
C GLU A 86 -6.54 12.11 0.78
N ILE A 87 -6.39 10.81 1.10
CA ILE A 87 -6.99 9.72 0.35
C ILE A 87 -8.49 9.63 0.63
N LEU A 88 -8.88 9.66 1.91
CA LEU A 88 -10.27 9.53 2.35
C LEU A 88 -11.16 10.67 1.84
N ASN A 89 -10.63 11.89 1.78
CA ASN A 89 -11.36 13.05 1.26
C ASN A 89 -11.51 13.02 -0.27
N ALA A 90 -10.53 12.45 -0.98
CA ALA A 90 -10.59 12.27 -2.42
C ALA A 90 -11.57 11.15 -2.82
N ASP A 91 -11.70 10.11 -2.00
CA ASP A 91 -12.63 9.01 -2.24
C ASP A 91 -13.29 8.49 -0.94
N LYS A 92 -14.53 8.95 -0.73
CA LYS A 92 -15.33 8.59 0.46
C LYS A 92 -15.75 7.12 0.50
N THR A 93 -15.62 6.37 -0.58
CA THR A 93 -15.94 4.93 -0.58
C THR A 93 -14.93 4.10 0.21
N ILE A 94 -13.76 4.69 0.55
CA ILE A 94 -12.67 4.03 1.26
C ILE A 94 -12.89 3.96 2.78
N PHE A 95 -13.82 4.74 3.35
CA PHE A 95 -14.10 4.75 4.80
C PHE A 95 -14.51 3.39 5.37
N GLY A 96 -14.99 2.45 4.54
CA GLY A 96 -15.34 1.09 4.96
C GLY A 96 -14.17 0.12 5.04
N ASP A 97 -12.93 0.58 4.84
CA ASP A 97 -11.75 -0.30 4.89
C ASP A 97 -11.55 -0.92 6.27
N CYS A 98 -11.36 -2.24 6.33
CA CYS A 98 -11.25 -2.98 7.59
C CYS A 98 -9.99 -2.68 8.40
N ASP A 99 -8.94 -2.08 7.81
CA ASP A 99 -7.71 -1.75 8.53
C ASP A 99 -7.67 -0.29 9.02
N LEU A 100 -8.67 0.52 8.68
CA LEU A 100 -8.75 1.92 9.09
C LEU A 100 -8.84 2.02 10.63
N ASP A 101 -7.96 2.82 11.24
CA ASP A 101 -7.76 2.98 12.68
C ASP A 101 -7.30 1.71 13.44
N ASN A 102 -6.88 0.65 12.74
CA ASN A 102 -6.42 -0.59 13.36
C ASN A 102 -4.89 -0.71 13.51
N ASN A 103 -4.12 0.27 13.05
CA ASN A 103 -2.65 0.29 13.15
C ASN A 103 -1.98 -0.99 12.63
N ASN A 104 -2.53 -1.62 11.57
CA ASN A 104 -2.05 -2.92 11.10
C ASN A 104 -0.63 -2.79 10.51
N PRO A 105 0.40 -3.38 11.15
CA PRO A 105 1.79 -3.26 10.68
C PRO A 105 2.06 -4.04 9.38
N GLY A 106 1.15 -4.95 9.01
CA GLY A 106 1.26 -5.79 7.84
C GLY A 106 0.71 -5.20 6.55
N ILE A 107 0.34 -3.91 6.57
CA ILE A 107 -0.15 -3.21 5.39
C ILE A 107 0.72 -2.01 5.01
N THR A 108 0.60 -1.60 3.75
CA THR A 108 1.13 -0.34 3.24
C THR A 108 0.12 0.27 2.29
N ILE A 109 -0.20 1.54 2.50
CA ILE A 109 -1.06 2.33 1.62
C ILE A 109 -0.17 3.08 0.64
N ILE A 110 -0.53 3.04 -0.64
CA ILE A 110 0.19 3.70 -1.72
C ILE A 110 -0.82 4.59 -2.46
N LYS A 111 -0.60 5.90 -2.40
CA LYS A 111 -1.37 6.92 -3.14
C LYS A 111 -0.80 7.05 -4.55
N VAL A 112 -1.64 6.89 -5.56
CA VAL A 112 -1.22 6.81 -6.98
C VAL A 112 -1.70 7.98 -7.83
N SER A 113 -2.72 8.72 -7.37
CA SER A 113 -3.19 9.99 -7.97
C SER A 113 -3.46 11.07 -6.91
#